data_AF-A0A2V7B1N2-F1
#
_entry.id   AF-A0A2V7B1N2-F1
#
_cell.length_a   1.000
_cell.length_b   1.000
_cell.length_c   1.000
_cell.angle_alpha   90.00
_cell.angle_beta   90.00
_cell.angle_gamma   90.00
#
_symmetry.space_group_name_H-M   'P 1'
#
loop_
_entity.id
_entity.type
_entity.pdbx_description
1 polymer ?
#
loop_
_entity_poly.entity_id
_entity_poly.type
_entity_poly.pdbx_seq_one_letter_code
_entity_poly.pdbx_strand_id
1 'polypeptide(L)' 'MTYGFAGDEHGRLTISDPTRAPRLGERIEFFPPHCDPTINLYDRIYVMCGDRVDAVWTVAARGRSD' A
#
# COMPACT_ATOMS: atom_id res chain seq x y z
N MET A 1 0.99 17.19 4.57
CA MET A 1 0.14 16.28 3.78
C MET A 1 -0.43 15.24 4.71
N THR A 2 -1.72 14.97 4.63
CA THR A 2 -2.41 13.98 5.48
C THR A 2 -3.26 13.05 4.63
N TYR A 3 -3.30 11.78 5.01
CA TYR A 3 -4.16 10.77 4.39
C TYR A 3 -5.50 10.67 5.12
N GLY A 4 -6.57 10.43 4.39
CA GLY A 4 -7.88 10.07 4.93
C GLY A 4 -8.64 9.14 4.01
N PHE A 5 -9.54 8.34 4.59
CA PHE A 5 -10.43 7.45 3.85
C PHE A 5 -11.33 8.24 2.88
N ALA A 6 -11.51 7.72 1.67
CA ALA A 6 -12.37 8.32 0.65
C ALA A 6 -13.20 7.29 -0.14
N GLY A 7 -13.36 6.08 0.39
CA GLY A 7 -14.08 4.98 -0.23
C GLY A 7 -13.26 3.69 -0.26
N ASP A 8 -13.88 2.60 -0.68
CA ASP A 8 -13.29 1.26 -0.62
C ASP A 8 -12.00 1.13 -1.44
N GLU A 9 -11.95 1.81 -2.59
CA GLU A 9 -10.80 1.80 -3.51
C GLU A 9 -10.05 3.14 -3.57
N HIS A 10 -10.47 4.13 -2.76
CA HIS A 10 -9.99 5.50 -2.86
C HIS A 10 -9.51 6.04 -1.51
N GLY A 11 -8.35 6.70 -1.53
CA GLY A 11 -7.84 7.51 -0.43
C GLY A 11 -7.74 8.98 -0.83
N ARG A 12 -7.97 9.88 0.12
CA ARG A 12 -7.80 11.32 -0.08
C ARG A 12 -6.51 11.78 0.58
N LEU A 13 -5.71 12.53 -0.16
CA LEU A 13 -4.51 13.19 0.34
C LEU A 13 -4.80 14.69 0.43
N THR A 14 -4.84 15.24 1.65
CA THR A 14 -4.95 16.67 1.87
C THR A 14 -3.56 17.29 1.82
N ILE A 15 -3.31 18.11 0.80
CA ILE A 15 -2.03 18.77 0.58
C ILE A 15 -2.02 20.10 1.33
N SER A 16 -1.12 20.22 2.30
CA SER A 16 -0.89 21.47 3.06
C SER A 16 0.20 22.35 2.44
N ASP A 17 1.10 21.74 1.67
CA ASP A 17 2.20 22.40 0.95
C ASP A 17 2.07 22.07 -0.55
N PRO A 18 1.61 23.02 -1.38
CA PRO A 18 1.37 22.79 -2.81
C PRO A 18 2.62 22.34 -3.58
N THR A 19 3.82 22.67 -3.10
CA THR A 19 5.08 22.26 -3.76
C THR A 19 5.33 20.75 -3.66
N ARG A 20 4.61 20.07 -2.75
CA ARG A 20 4.67 18.63 -2.52
C ARG A 20 3.46 17.88 -3.07
N ALA A 21 2.64 18.53 -3.90
CA ALA A 21 1.50 17.88 -4.53
C ALA A 21 2.00 16.79 -5.52
N PRO A 22 1.53 15.54 -5.41
CA PRO A 22 1.90 14.49 -6.35
C PRO A 22 1.35 14.80 -7.74
N ARG A 23 2.08 14.40 -8.79
CA ARG A 23 1.59 14.52 -10.17
C ARG A 23 0.64 13.39 -10.51
N LEU A 24 -0.24 13.61 -11.50
CA LEU A 24 -1.08 12.55 -12.03
C LEU A 24 -0.21 11.39 -12.55
N GLY A 25 -0.51 10.16 -12.11
CA GLY A 25 0.25 8.95 -12.45
C GLY A 25 1.50 8.71 -11.60
N GLU A 26 1.83 9.61 -10.67
CA GLU A 26 2.91 9.40 -9.72
C GLU A 26 2.58 8.27 -8.74
N ARG A 27 3.52 7.34 -8.54
CA ARG A 27 3.38 6.25 -7.57
C ARG A 27 3.79 6.74 -6.19
N ILE A 28 2.94 6.47 -5.20
CA ILE A 28 3.16 6.84 -3.80
C ILE A 28 3.23 5.56 -2.98
N GLU A 29 4.23 5.46 -2.12
CA GLU A 29 4.37 4.36 -1.18
C GLU A 29 3.65 4.70 0.14
N PHE A 30 2.92 3.73 0.68
CA PHE A 30 2.25 3.85 1.97
C PHE A 30 2.75 2.76 2.91
N PHE A 31 3.02 3.15 4.16
CA PHE A 31 3.17 2.19 5.24
C PHE A 31 1.77 1.84 5.76
N PRO A 32 1.39 0.55 5.79
CA PRO A 32 0.12 0.16 6.38
C PRO A 32 0.14 0.40 7.90
N PRO A 33 -0.98 0.79 8.51
CA PRO A 33 -1.04 1.03 9.95
C PRO A 33 -0.88 -0.25 10.78
N HIS A 34 -1.34 -1.40 10.27
CA HIS A 34 -1.16 -2.72 10.88
C HIS A 34 -0.82 -3.75 9.81
N CYS A 35 0.22 -4.56 10.04
CA CYS A 35 0.73 -5.48 9.03
C CYS A 35 -0.16 -6.72 8.85
N ASP A 36 -0.61 -7.36 9.93
CA ASP A 36 -1.36 -8.63 9.90
C ASP A 36 -2.67 -8.53 9.10
N PRO A 37 -3.57 -7.55 9.36
CA PRO A 37 -4.80 -7.45 8.58
C PRO A 37 -4.55 -7.01 7.15
N THR A 38 -3.48 -6.25 6.88
CA THR A 38 -3.14 -5.80 5.53
C THR A 38 -2.67 -6.97 4.68
N ILE A 39 -1.72 -7.78 5.17
CA ILE A 39 -1.19 -8.92 4.42
C ILE A 39 -2.31 -9.92 4.09
N ASN A 40 -3.29 -10.08 4.97
CA ASN A 40 -4.44 -10.95 4.75
C ASN A 40 -5.36 -10.52 3.58
N LEU A 41 -5.22 -9.29 3.06
CA LEU A 41 -5.96 -8.79 1.90
C LEU A 41 -5.32 -9.20 0.56
N TYR A 42 -4.09 -9.73 0.55
CA TYR A 42 -3.33 -9.99 -0.68
C TYR A 42 -2.95 -11.47 -0.81
N ASP A 43 -3.05 -12.02 -2.02
CA ASP A 43 -2.60 -13.37 -2.32
C ASP A 43 -1.06 -13.48 -2.46
N ARG A 44 -0.38 -12.35 -2.68
CA ARG A 44 1.05 -12.29 -3.00
C ARG A 44 1.76 -11.11 -2.34
N ILE A 45 3.03 -11.30 -2.04
CA ILE A 45 3.96 -10.25 -1.59
C ILE A 45 5.08 -10.14 -2.63
N TYR A 46 5.34 -8.91 -3.10
CA TYR A 46 6.47 -8.61 -3.97
C TYR A 46 7.66 -8.19 -3.11
N VAL A 47 8.73 -8.98 -3.13
CA VAL A 47 9.95 -8.71 -2.36
C VAL A 47 10.85 -7.80 -3.19
N MET A 48 11.23 -6.66 -2.61
CA MET A 48 12.02 -5.63 -3.29
C MET A 48 13.48 -5.67 -2.85
N CYS A 49 14.39 -5.53 -3.80
CA CYS A 49 15.81 -5.21 -3.57
C CYS A 49 16.11 -3.88 -4.26
N GLY A 50 16.11 -2.79 -3.47
CA GLY A 50 16.08 -1.44 -4.03
C GLY A 50 14.78 -1.19 -4.80
N ASP A 51 14.90 -0.80 -6.07
CA ASP A 51 13.77 -0.51 -6.96
C ASP A 51 13.32 -1.70 -7.82
N ARG A 52 13.95 -2.88 -7.64
CA ARG A 52 13.67 -4.09 -8.42
C ARG A 52 12.96 -5.14 -7.59
N VAL A 53 11.98 -5.81 -8.19
CA VAL A 53 11.38 -7.04 -7.64
C VAL A 53 12.41 -8.16 -7.72
N ASP A 54 12.76 -8.72 -6.58
CA ASP A 54 13.69 -9.85 -6.46
C ASP A 54 12.96 -11.20 -6.42
N ALA A 55 11.80 -11.24 -5.75
CA ALA A 55 10.96 -12.44 -5.66
C ALA A 55 9.48 -12.08 -5.51
N VAL A 56 8.61 -13.06 -5.77
CA VAL A 56 7.18 -12.98 -5.49
C VAL A 56 6.80 -14.16 -4.60
N TRP A 57 6.31 -13.88 -3.41
CA TRP A 57 5.89 -14.89 -2.43
C TRP A 57 4.38 -15.04 -2.43
N THR A 58 3.90 -16.27 -2.34
CA THR A 58 2.48 -16.56 -2.11
C THR A 58 2.15 -16.43 -0.63
N VAL A 59 1.05 -15.75 -0.30
CA VAL A 59 0.50 -15.71 1.07
C VAL A 59 -0.30 -16.99 1.30
N ALA A 60 0.39 -18.09 1.57
CA ALA A 60 -0.18 -19.44 1.57
C ALA A 60 -1.32 -19.64 2.61
N ALA A 61 -1.30 -18.87 3.70
CA ALA A 61 -2.28 -18.94 4.78
C ALA A 61 -3.33 -17.82 4.72
N ARG A 62 -3.46 -17.09 3.60
CA ARG A 62 -4.45 -16.01 3.49
C ARG A 62 -5.85 -16.53 3.82
N GLY A 63 -6.54 -15.84 4.73
CA GLY A 63 -7.90 -16.17 5.16
C GLY A 63 -8.03 -17.41 6.05
N ARG A 64 -6.91 -18.04 6.46
CA ARG A 64 -6.91 -19.10 7.47
C ARG A 64 -7.10 -18.47 8.85
N SER A 65 -8.24 -18.74 9.46
CA SER A 65 -8.67 -18.19 10.76
C SER A 65 -9.37 -19.24 11.62
N ASP A 66 -9.17 -20.51 11.27
CA ASP A 66 -9.72 -21.72 11.89
C ASP A 66 -8.83 -22.28 13.01
#